data_AF-A0A9P9DY58-F1
#
_entry.id   AF-A0A9P9DY58-F1
#
_cell.length_a   1.000
_cell.length_b   1.000
_cell.length_c   1.000
_cell.angle_alpha   90.00
_cell.angle_beta   90.00
_cell.angle_gamma   90.00
#
_symmetry.space_group_name_H-M   'P 1'
#
loop_
_entity.id
_entity.type
_entity.pdbx_description
1 polymer ?
#
loop_
_entity_poly.entity_id
_entity_poly.type
_entity_poly.pdbx_seq_one_letter_code
_entity_poly.pdbx_strand_id
1 'polypeptide(L)'
;MAPPPPANLPVGQRLAQLAQTLQFAWFGGHVFLLLATLRYSLSYITFNTASRWAAFSYRVAFLSASVTYGIVVYKAYRARARQNKQGGILALATDENVQYLIMALVWLFSRQIPLAVLPFAVYSIFHVATYVRSPLLTTLQPPPQPAQAGAKPKPSGLSETIGKFVKEYYDASMTIVAILEITLWFRVLGSALLFQKGTWILLVVYTVFFRARYAQSTFVQGAITQLTARVDAQLANQSTPPAARQAWGTFKNVIRQASDATDIRRYVGAQPGAAPKKAQ
;
A
#
# COMPACT_ATOMS: atom_id res chain seq x y z
N MET A 1 -19.15 -0.32 7.81
CA MET A 1 -18.96 1.15 7.73
C MET A 1 -20.02 1.80 8.59
N ALA A 2 -19.82 3.04 9.07
CA ALA A 2 -20.92 3.75 9.72
C ALA A 2 -22.04 3.97 8.68
N PRO A 3 -23.32 3.83 9.05
CA PRO A 3 -24.40 4.16 8.13
C PRO A 3 -24.29 5.63 7.72
N PRO A 4 -24.65 5.98 6.47
CA PRO A 4 -24.63 7.37 6.03
C PRO A 4 -25.57 8.22 6.90
N PRO A 5 -25.24 9.51 7.14
CA PRO A 5 -26.11 10.42 7.86
C PRO A 5 -27.53 10.47 7.26
N PRO A 6 -28.59 10.56 8.09
CA PRO A 6 -29.96 10.68 7.59
C PRO A 6 -30.12 11.84 6.62
N ALA A 7 -30.70 11.57 5.44
CA ALA A 7 -30.80 12.53 4.34
C ALA A 7 -31.70 13.75 4.65
N ASN A 8 -32.58 13.64 5.64
CA ASN A 8 -33.47 14.69 6.12
C ASN A 8 -32.74 15.76 6.96
N LEU A 9 -31.50 15.53 7.38
CA LEU A 9 -30.71 16.51 8.12
C LEU A 9 -30.13 17.58 7.19
N PRO A 10 -29.98 18.84 7.66
CA PRO A 10 -29.21 19.86 6.96
C PRO A 10 -27.81 19.38 6.61
N VAL A 11 -27.28 19.80 5.45
CA VAL A 11 -25.96 19.36 4.94
C VAL A 11 -24.86 19.55 6.00
N GLY A 12 -24.86 20.69 6.71
CA GLY A 12 -23.87 20.97 7.76
C GLY A 12 -23.88 19.93 8.89
N GLN A 13 -25.05 19.47 9.34
CA GLN A 13 -25.16 18.44 10.37
C GLN A 13 -24.71 17.07 9.85
N ARG A 14 -25.03 16.75 8.59
CA ARG A 14 -24.55 15.51 7.95
C ARG A 14 -23.03 15.49 7.83
N LEU A 15 -22.42 16.60 7.44
CA LEU A 15 -20.96 16.75 7.39
C LEU A 15 -20.33 16.68 8.78
N ALA A 16 -20.94 17.29 9.80
CA ALA A 16 -20.47 17.19 11.18
C ALA A 16 -20.48 15.74 11.67
N GLN A 17 -21.54 14.97 11.39
CA GLN A 17 -21.61 13.54 11.70
C GLN A 17 -20.54 12.74 10.95
N LEU A 18 -20.33 13.02 9.64
CA LEU A 18 -19.28 12.37 8.87
C LEU A 18 -17.90 12.65 9.47
N ALA A 19 -17.63 13.89 9.86
CA ALA A 19 -16.37 14.33 10.43
C ALA A 19 -16.01 13.65 11.76
N GLN A 20 -17.02 13.24 12.53
CA GLN A 20 -16.83 12.49 13.79
C GLN A 20 -16.46 11.00 13.57
N THR A 21 -16.46 10.52 12.32
CA THR A 21 -16.13 9.12 12.03
C THR A 21 -14.62 8.89 11.95
N LEU A 22 -14.16 7.72 12.41
CA LEU A 22 -12.79 7.25 12.15
C LEU A 22 -12.48 7.15 10.63
N GLN A 23 -13.49 6.95 9.78
CA GLN A 23 -13.28 6.92 8.33
C GLN A 23 -12.93 8.30 7.78
N PHE A 24 -13.48 9.38 8.35
CA PHE A 24 -13.11 10.73 7.97
C PHE A 24 -11.69 11.08 8.41
N ALA A 25 -11.29 10.69 9.63
CA ALA A 25 -9.89 10.84 10.07
C ALA A 25 -8.92 10.08 9.15
N TRP A 26 -9.28 8.85 8.75
CA TRP A 26 -8.54 8.06 7.77
C TRP A 26 -8.45 8.75 6.39
N PHE A 27 -9.56 9.32 5.91
CA PHE A 27 -9.57 10.11 4.68
C PHE A 27 -8.66 11.33 4.76
N GLY A 28 -8.77 12.11 5.84
CA GLY A 28 -7.91 13.27 6.10
C GLY A 28 -6.43 12.88 6.10
N GLY A 29 -6.07 11.77 6.75
CA GLY A 29 -4.70 11.26 6.72
C GLY A 29 -4.19 10.99 5.30
N HIS A 30 -4.99 10.38 4.42
CA HIS A 30 -4.58 10.17 3.02
C HIS A 30 -4.46 11.49 2.24
N VAL A 31 -5.34 12.47 2.49
CA VAL A 31 -5.21 13.82 1.89
C VAL A 31 -3.91 14.49 2.35
N PHE A 32 -3.61 14.49 3.64
CA PHE A 32 -2.36 15.03 4.18
C PHE A 32 -1.14 14.32 3.62
N LEU A 33 -1.19 12.99 3.46
CA LEU A 33 -0.11 12.22 2.82
C LEU A 33 0.14 12.70 1.39
N LEU A 34 -0.90 12.88 0.59
CA LEU A 34 -0.78 13.36 -0.80
C LEU A 34 -0.21 14.78 -0.85
N LEU A 35 -0.70 15.69 0.00
CA LEU A 35 -0.19 17.06 0.07
C LEU A 35 1.28 17.11 0.50
N ALA A 36 1.65 16.31 1.51
CA ALA A 36 3.02 16.19 1.98
C ALA A 36 3.93 15.57 0.91
N THR A 37 3.44 14.58 0.18
CA THR A 37 4.15 13.97 -0.96
C THR A 37 4.37 14.99 -2.07
N LEU A 38 3.33 15.73 -2.46
CA LEU A 38 3.44 16.77 -3.48
C LEU A 38 4.49 17.81 -3.09
N ARG A 39 4.41 18.34 -1.85
CA ARG A 39 5.39 19.30 -1.34
C ARG A 39 6.80 18.71 -1.28
N TYR A 40 6.93 17.45 -0.88
CA TYR A 40 8.22 16.76 -0.87
C TYR A 40 8.80 16.61 -2.27
N SER A 41 7.99 16.25 -3.27
CA SER A 41 8.40 16.15 -4.68
C SER A 41 8.91 17.49 -5.24
N LEU A 42 8.31 18.62 -4.84
CA LEU A 42 8.81 19.94 -5.22
C LEU A 42 10.26 20.18 -4.75
N SER A 43 10.69 19.58 -3.65
CA SER A 43 12.09 19.67 -3.20
C SER A 43 13.07 18.98 -4.15
N TYR A 44 12.63 17.95 -4.89
CA TYR A 44 13.44 17.28 -5.90
C TYR A 44 13.48 18.08 -7.20
N ILE A 45 12.35 18.69 -7.59
CA ILE A 45 12.27 19.53 -8.79
C ILE A 45 13.10 20.82 -8.61
N THR A 46 13.12 21.38 -7.41
CA THR A 46 13.90 22.59 -7.07
C THR A 46 15.33 22.29 -6.60
N PHE A 47 15.77 21.02 -6.67
CA PHE A 47 17.07 20.55 -6.20
C PHE A 47 17.40 20.90 -4.73
N ASN A 48 16.37 21.12 -3.90
CA ASN A 48 16.49 21.51 -2.50
C ASN A 48 16.06 20.38 -1.53
N THR A 49 16.59 19.20 -1.78
CA THR A 49 16.21 17.93 -1.11
C THR A 49 16.67 17.85 0.34
N ALA A 50 17.69 18.62 0.72
CA ALA A 50 18.22 18.71 2.08
C ALA A 50 17.53 19.77 2.96
N SER A 51 16.54 20.51 2.42
CA SER A 51 15.86 21.55 3.19
C SER A 51 15.10 20.99 4.39
N ARG A 52 14.97 21.83 5.44
CA ARG A 52 14.11 21.54 6.61
C ARG A 52 12.68 21.22 6.18
N TRP A 53 12.17 21.89 5.15
CA TRP A 53 10.84 21.65 4.59
C TRP A 53 10.73 20.31 3.86
N ALA A 54 11.77 19.85 3.17
CA ALA A 54 11.80 18.52 2.57
C ALA A 54 11.76 17.44 3.65
N ALA A 55 12.61 17.56 4.68
CA ALA A 55 12.60 16.66 5.82
C ALA A 55 11.24 16.65 6.54
N PHE A 56 10.67 17.82 6.82
CA PHE A 56 9.35 17.95 7.42
C PHE A 56 8.26 17.27 6.59
N SER A 57 8.21 17.54 5.28
CA SER A 57 7.20 16.96 4.38
C SER A 57 7.32 15.44 4.32
N TYR A 58 8.54 14.90 4.28
CA TYR A 58 8.78 13.46 4.33
C TYR A 58 8.24 12.83 5.63
N ARG A 59 8.53 13.44 6.78
CA ARG A 59 8.05 12.96 8.08
C ARG A 59 6.53 13.06 8.20
N VAL A 60 5.92 14.14 7.71
CA VAL A 60 4.46 14.27 7.68
C VAL A 60 3.80 13.23 6.78
N ALA A 61 4.40 12.91 5.62
CA ALA A 61 3.87 11.86 4.74
C ALA A 61 3.83 10.50 5.45
N PHE A 62 4.91 10.10 6.13
CA PHE A 62 4.94 8.83 6.86
C PHE A 62 4.15 8.84 8.17
N LEU A 63 4.07 9.96 8.88
CA LEU A 63 3.17 10.11 10.02
C LEU A 63 1.71 9.93 9.58
N SER A 64 1.33 10.55 8.47
CA SER A 64 0.01 10.41 7.88
C SER A 64 -0.27 8.95 7.49
N ALA A 65 0.70 8.28 6.85
CA ALA A 65 0.61 6.85 6.54
C ALA A 65 0.45 5.99 7.80
N SER A 66 1.21 6.25 8.86
CA SER A 66 1.10 5.53 10.13
C SER A 66 -0.28 5.71 10.76
N VAL A 67 -0.85 6.91 10.72
CA VAL A 67 -2.21 7.17 11.21
C VAL A 67 -3.24 6.41 10.38
N THR A 68 -3.18 6.47 9.05
CA THR A 68 -4.19 5.81 8.20
C THR A 68 -4.15 4.29 8.34
N TYR A 69 -2.97 3.66 8.23
CA TYR A 69 -2.84 2.22 8.42
C TYR A 69 -3.12 1.81 9.87
N GLY A 70 -2.75 2.63 10.87
CA GLY A 70 -3.10 2.42 12.27
C GLY A 70 -4.61 2.34 12.49
N ILE A 71 -5.39 3.24 11.88
CA ILE A 71 -6.86 3.20 11.91
C ILE A 71 -7.40 1.91 11.28
N VAL A 72 -6.86 1.48 10.14
CA VAL A 72 -7.29 0.24 9.45
C VAL A 72 -7.01 -0.99 10.32
N VAL A 73 -5.80 -1.10 10.86
CA VAL A 73 -5.38 -2.18 11.76
C VAL A 73 -6.26 -2.21 13.01
N TYR A 74 -6.49 -1.06 13.65
CA TYR A 74 -7.35 -0.96 14.83
C TYR A 74 -8.78 -1.43 14.53
N LYS A 75 -9.37 -0.99 13.40
CA LYS A 75 -10.71 -1.42 13.00
C LYS A 75 -10.77 -2.91 12.72
N ALA A 76 -9.78 -3.48 12.04
CA ALA A 76 -9.71 -4.90 11.75
C ALA A 76 -9.59 -5.73 13.03
N TYR A 77 -8.72 -5.31 13.95
CA TYR A 77 -8.55 -5.95 15.26
C TYR A 77 -9.84 -5.90 16.09
N ARG A 78 -10.46 -4.72 16.23
CA ARG A 78 -11.71 -4.56 16.99
C ARG A 78 -12.85 -5.38 16.39
N ALA A 79 -12.93 -5.50 15.06
CA ALA A 79 -13.93 -6.33 14.39
C ALA A 79 -13.73 -7.83 14.70
N ARG A 80 -12.48 -8.33 14.69
CA ARG A 80 -12.14 -9.71 15.06
C ARG A 80 -12.44 -10.00 16.54
N ALA A 81 -12.11 -9.06 17.43
CA ALA A 81 -12.39 -9.16 18.86
C ALA A 81 -13.89 -9.28 19.15
N ARG A 82 -14.74 -8.49 18.48
CA ARG A 82 -16.21 -8.58 18.58
C ARG A 82 -16.78 -9.93 18.13
N GLN A 83 -16.06 -10.67 17.29
CA GLN A 83 -16.47 -11.99 16.81
C GLN A 83 -15.90 -13.14 17.65
N ASN A 84 -15.22 -12.84 18.78
CA ASN A 84 -14.45 -13.82 19.56
C ASN A 84 -13.43 -14.61 18.73
N LYS A 85 -12.98 -14.05 17.59
CA LYS A 85 -12.00 -14.65 16.67
C LYS A 85 -10.67 -13.90 16.75
N GLN A 86 -10.13 -13.77 17.96
CA GLN A 86 -8.80 -13.16 18.13
C GLN A 86 -7.76 -14.10 17.53
N GLY A 87 -7.28 -13.78 16.32
CA GLY A 87 -6.13 -14.46 15.74
C GLY A 87 -4.88 -14.18 16.58
N GLY A 88 -3.96 -15.13 16.66
CA GLY A 88 -2.68 -14.94 17.34
C GLY A 88 -1.82 -13.86 16.68
N ILE A 89 -0.71 -13.48 17.32
CA ILE A 89 0.22 -12.45 16.82
C ILE A 89 0.70 -12.74 15.39
N LEU A 90 0.89 -14.02 15.05
CA LEU A 90 1.25 -14.46 13.69
C LEU A 90 0.18 -14.12 12.65
N ALA A 91 -1.11 -14.16 13.01
CA ALA A 91 -2.20 -13.79 12.10
C ALA A 91 -2.26 -12.26 11.87
N LEU A 92 -1.77 -11.46 12.81
CA LEU A 92 -1.60 -10.02 12.60
C LEU A 92 -0.37 -9.72 11.74
N ALA A 93 0.73 -10.46 11.91
CA ALA A 93 1.94 -10.29 11.11
C ALA A 93 1.75 -10.62 9.62
N THR A 94 0.77 -11.48 9.29
CA THR A 94 0.39 -11.78 7.90
C THR A 94 -0.65 -10.81 7.32
N ASP A 95 -1.15 -9.85 8.09
CA ASP A 95 -2.08 -8.83 7.59
C ASP A 95 -1.31 -7.75 6.83
N GLU A 96 -1.67 -7.52 5.56
CA GLU A 96 -1.01 -6.53 4.70
C GLU A 96 -1.03 -5.13 5.31
N ASN A 97 -2.10 -4.75 6.02
CA ASN A 97 -2.23 -3.42 6.61
C ASN A 97 -1.27 -3.25 7.79
N VAL A 98 -1.02 -4.32 8.55
CA VAL A 98 -0.03 -4.33 9.63
C VAL A 98 1.37 -4.22 9.04
N GLN A 99 1.65 -4.92 7.94
CA GLN A 99 2.94 -4.84 7.25
C GLN A 99 3.22 -3.42 6.73
N TYR A 100 2.24 -2.78 6.09
CA TYR A 100 2.35 -1.38 5.67
C TYR A 100 2.46 -0.40 6.84
N LEU A 101 1.76 -0.64 7.97
CA LEU A 101 1.91 0.18 9.18
C LEU A 101 3.34 0.11 9.72
N ILE A 102 3.90 -1.10 9.84
CA ILE A 102 5.28 -1.31 10.27
C ILE A 102 6.22 -0.57 9.34
N MET A 103 6.04 -0.69 8.03
CA MET A 103 6.88 0.01 7.07
C MET A 103 6.73 1.53 7.17
N ALA A 104 5.53 2.06 7.34
CA ALA A 104 5.32 3.50 7.54
C ALA A 104 6.09 4.02 8.75
N LEU A 105 6.08 3.27 9.87
CA LEU A 105 6.84 3.63 11.08
C LEU A 105 8.36 3.51 10.86
N VAL A 106 8.84 2.46 10.19
CA VAL A 106 10.26 2.30 9.86
C VAL A 106 10.74 3.46 8.97
N TRP A 107 9.96 3.85 7.97
CA TRP A 107 10.27 4.99 7.11
C TRP A 107 10.19 6.33 7.85
N LEU A 108 9.27 6.45 8.80
CA LEU A 108 9.15 7.65 9.64
C LEU A 108 10.42 7.95 10.43
N PHE A 109 11.15 6.93 10.90
CA PHE A 109 12.36 7.12 11.71
C PHE A 109 13.68 6.87 10.98
N SER A 110 13.66 6.19 9.83
CA SER A 110 14.85 5.99 9.02
C SER A 110 15.24 7.24 8.22
N ARG A 111 16.39 7.18 7.56
CA ARG A 111 16.84 8.23 6.64
C ARG A 111 15.87 8.40 5.46
N GLN A 112 15.84 9.59 4.87
CA GLN A 112 14.96 9.90 3.75
C GLN A 112 15.28 9.03 2.52
N ILE A 113 14.36 8.15 2.16
CA ILE A 113 14.38 7.42 0.89
C ILE A 113 13.15 7.85 0.09
N PRO A 114 13.29 8.74 -0.91
CA PRO A 114 12.16 9.34 -1.62
C PRO A 114 11.22 8.31 -2.25
N LEU A 115 11.82 7.28 -2.84
CA LEU A 115 11.12 6.19 -3.50
C LEU A 115 10.14 5.47 -2.55
N ALA A 116 10.42 5.47 -1.23
CA ALA A 116 9.57 4.83 -0.23
C ALA A 116 8.20 5.51 -0.07
N VAL A 117 8.07 6.80 -0.41
CA VAL A 117 6.80 7.53 -0.30
C VAL A 117 5.82 7.12 -1.40
N LEU A 118 6.34 6.74 -2.58
CA LEU A 118 5.54 6.57 -3.78
C LEU A 118 4.48 5.45 -3.70
N PRO A 119 4.77 4.25 -3.17
CA PRO A 119 3.73 3.22 -3.00
C PRO A 119 2.55 3.72 -2.15
N PHE A 120 2.85 4.40 -1.03
CA PHE A 120 1.84 4.96 -0.13
C PHE A 120 1.03 6.08 -0.80
N ALA A 121 1.68 6.90 -1.64
CA ALA A 121 1.00 7.95 -2.39
C ALA A 121 0.03 7.34 -3.42
N VAL A 122 0.43 6.30 -4.15
CA VAL A 122 -0.44 5.61 -5.11
C VAL A 122 -1.68 5.05 -4.40
N TYR A 123 -1.52 4.31 -3.29
CA TYR A 123 -2.66 3.83 -2.50
C TYR A 123 -3.56 4.98 -2.03
N SER A 124 -2.97 6.09 -1.58
CA SER A 124 -3.72 7.25 -1.09
C SER A 124 -4.59 7.90 -2.17
N ILE A 125 -4.17 7.90 -3.43
CA ILE A 125 -5.01 8.40 -4.55
C ILE A 125 -6.30 7.60 -4.64
N PHE A 126 -6.22 6.26 -4.63
CA PHE A 126 -7.39 5.40 -4.71
C PHE A 126 -8.27 5.50 -3.46
N HIS A 127 -7.66 5.57 -2.28
CA HIS A 127 -8.40 5.73 -1.03
C HIS A 127 -9.17 7.06 -0.96
N VAL A 128 -8.54 8.16 -1.38
CA VAL A 128 -9.21 9.46 -1.50
C VAL A 128 -10.33 9.40 -2.54
N ALA A 129 -10.06 8.85 -3.73
CA ALA A 129 -11.07 8.71 -4.79
C ALA A 129 -12.29 7.90 -4.31
N THR A 130 -12.07 6.72 -3.71
CA THR A 130 -13.14 5.86 -3.20
C THR A 130 -13.91 6.52 -2.04
N TYR A 131 -13.23 7.24 -1.14
CA TYR A 131 -13.88 7.96 -0.06
C TYR A 131 -14.75 9.12 -0.58
N VAL A 132 -14.24 9.88 -1.55
CA VAL A 132 -15.00 10.94 -2.22
C VAL A 132 -16.24 10.32 -2.87
N ARG A 133 -16.05 9.27 -3.68
CA ARG A 133 -17.11 8.61 -4.46
C ARG A 133 -18.30 8.14 -3.61
N SER A 134 -18.02 7.57 -2.44
CA SER A 134 -19.04 6.89 -1.64
C SER A 134 -19.40 7.70 -0.39
N PRO A 135 -18.62 7.70 0.71
CA PRO A 135 -18.95 8.50 1.90
C PRO A 135 -19.25 9.97 1.63
N LEU A 136 -18.38 10.69 0.94
CA LEU A 136 -18.51 12.15 0.83
C LEU A 136 -19.64 12.56 -0.11
N LEU A 137 -19.69 11.99 -1.32
CA LEU A 137 -20.75 12.33 -2.28
C LEU A 137 -22.13 11.92 -1.79
N THR A 138 -22.30 10.77 -1.15
CA THR A 138 -23.62 10.40 -0.57
C THR A 138 -24.01 11.32 0.58
N THR A 139 -23.03 11.84 1.34
CA THR A 139 -23.27 12.80 2.42
C THR A 139 -23.64 14.19 1.89
N LEU A 140 -23.10 14.60 0.74
CA LEU A 140 -23.42 15.89 0.11
C LEU A 140 -24.72 15.82 -0.70
N GLN A 141 -24.85 14.76 -1.49
CA GLN A 141 -25.95 14.50 -2.43
C GLN A 141 -26.55 13.12 -2.12
N PRO A 142 -27.47 13.01 -1.15
CA PRO A 142 -28.14 11.76 -0.84
C PRO A 142 -28.81 11.25 -2.11
N PRO A 143 -28.60 9.98 -2.46
CA PRO A 143 -29.23 9.46 -3.65
C PRO A 143 -30.75 9.41 -3.42
N PRO A 144 -31.56 9.64 -4.48
CA PRO A 144 -33.00 9.59 -4.37
C PRO A 144 -33.46 8.22 -3.87
N GLN A 145 -34.58 8.18 -3.14
CA GLN A 145 -35.13 6.91 -2.69
C GLN A 145 -35.37 5.99 -3.90
N PRO A 146 -34.97 4.71 -3.83
CA PRO A 146 -35.19 3.79 -4.93
C PRO A 146 -36.69 3.68 -5.22
N ALA A 147 -37.08 3.77 -6.49
CA ALA A 147 -38.47 3.66 -6.92
C ALA A 147 -39.10 2.28 -6.63
N GLN A 148 -38.27 1.26 -6.35
CA GLN A 148 -38.70 -0.09 -6.00
C GLN A 148 -37.93 -0.58 -4.76
N ALA A 149 -38.62 -1.29 -3.88
CA ALA A 149 -38.00 -1.94 -2.72
C ALA A 149 -36.90 -2.92 -3.19
N GLY A 150 -35.66 -2.71 -2.72
CA GLY A 150 -34.51 -3.52 -3.09
C GLY A 150 -33.69 -3.00 -4.30
N ALA A 151 -34.16 -1.98 -5.02
CA ALA A 151 -33.37 -1.36 -6.07
C ALA A 151 -32.22 -0.52 -5.48
N LYS A 152 -31.05 -0.56 -6.12
CA LYS A 152 -29.92 0.29 -5.72
C LYS A 152 -30.20 1.72 -6.17
N PRO A 153 -29.96 2.73 -5.30
CA PRO A 153 -30.10 4.13 -5.69
C PRO A 153 -29.18 4.44 -6.88
N LYS A 154 -29.67 5.24 -7.83
CA LYS A 154 -28.88 5.65 -9.00
C LYS A 154 -27.69 6.51 -8.53
N PRO A 155 -26.43 6.17 -8.91
CA PRO A 155 -25.28 6.98 -8.56
C PRO A 155 -25.31 8.33 -9.29
N SER A 156 -24.67 9.35 -8.71
CA SER A 156 -24.48 10.64 -9.38
C SER A 156 -23.44 10.51 -10.51
N GLY A 157 -23.48 11.39 -11.51
CA GLY A 157 -22.53 11.37 -12.63
C GLY A 157 -21.07 11.44 -12.18
N LEU A 158 -20.76 12.25 -11.14
CA LEU A 158 -19.43 12.30 -10.56
C LEU A 158 -19.02 10.98 -9.88
N SER A 159 -19.95 10.31 -9.19
CA SER A 159 -19.71 9.00 -8.57
C SER A 159 -19.41 7.92 -9.63
N GLU A 160 -20.06 7.99 -10.79
CA GLU A 160 -19.76 7.13 -11.95
C GLU A 160 -18.38 7.42 -12.55
N THR A 161 -18.03 8.70 -12.76
CA THR A 161 -16.72 9.10 -13.29
C THR A 161 -15.58 8.64 -12.40
N ILE A 162 -15.68 8.85 -11.08
CA ILE A 162 -14.67 8.34 -10.14
C ILE A 162 -14.64 6.81 -10.16
N GLY A 163 -15.80 6.16 -10.28
CA GLY A 163 -15.88 4.71 -10.42
C GLY A 163 -15.16 4.17 -11.67
N LYS A 164 -15.29 4.86 -12.81
CA LYS A 164 -14.57 4.54 -14.05
C LYS A 164 -13.08 4.74 -13.89
N PHE A 165 -12.65 5.89 -13.35
CA PHE A 165 -11.24 6.17 -13.05
C PHE A 165 -10.61 5.07 -12.19
N VAL A 166 -11.25 4.71 -11.08
CA VAL A 166 -10.73 3.64 -10.19
C VAL A 166 -10.62 2.33 -10.97
N LYS A 167 -11.64 1.94 -11.72
CA LYS A 167 -11.63 0.68 -12.47
C LYS A 167 -10.54 0.65 -13.55
N GLU A 168 -10.38 1.74 -14.29
CA GLU A 168 -9.47 1.84 -15.43
C GLU A 168 -8.00 1.82 -15.00
N TYR A 169 -7.67 2.54 -13.92
CA TYR A 169 -6.28 2.73 -13.51
C TYR A 169 -5.81 1.82 -12.39
N TYR A 170 -6.70 1.03 -11.76
CA TYR A 170 -6.32 0.19 -10.61
C TYR A 170 -5.23 -0.83 -10.95
N ASP A 171 -5.41 -1.66 -11.98
CA ASP A 171 -4.45 -2.73 -12.31
C ASP A 171 -3.09 -2.17 -12.76
N ALA A 172 -3.10 -1.11 -13.57
CA ALA A 172 -1.90 -0.41 -13.99
C ALA A 172 -1.16 0.19 -12.77
N SER A 173 -1.90 0.83 -11.86
CA SER A 173 -1.33 1.41 -10.64
C SER A 173 -0.78 0.36 -9.68
N MET A 174 -1.46 -0.78 -9.53
CA MET A 174 -0.97 -1.89 -8.73
C MET A 174 0.32 -2.51 -9.32
N THR A 175 0.43 -2.53 -10.65
CA THR A 175 1.69 -2.92 -11.33
C THR A 175 2.80 -1.91 -11.05
N ILE A 176 2.49 -0.60 -11.08
CA ILE A 176 3.46 0.45 -10.70
C ILE A 176 3.90 0.28 -9.25
N VAL A 177 2.97 0.03 -8.31
CA VAL A 177 3.30 -0.25 -6.91
C VAL A 177 4.25 -1.44 -6.81
N ALA A 178 3.97 -2.55 -7.49
CA ALA A 178 4.85 -3.71 -7.48
C ALA A 178 6.26 -3.39 -7.99
N ILE A 179 6.37 -2.63 -9.09
CA ILE A 179 7.67 -2.18 -9.62
C ILE A 179 8.39 -1.29 -8.60
N LEU A 180 7.69 -0.32 -8.00
CA LEU A 180 8.25 0.56 -6.96
C LEU A 180 8.76 -0.23 -5.76
N GLU A 181 8.01 -1.23 -5.30
CA GLU A 181 8.40 -2.10 -4.18
C GLU A 181 9.67 -2.89 -4.49
N ILE A 182 9.78 -3.43 -5.72
CA ILE A 182 10.97 -4.13 -6.22
C ILE A 182 12.16 -3.17 -6.31
N THR A 183 11.99 -2.02 -6.96
CA THR A 183 13.05 -1.01 -7.10
C THR A 183 13.53 -0.51 -5.75
N LEU A 184 12.63 -0.35 -4.79
CA LEU A 184 12.97 0.06 -3.43
C LEU A 184 13.81 -1.00 -2.72
N TRP A 185 13.55 -2.29 -2.94
CA TRP A 185 14.40 -3.37 -2.42
C TRP A 185 15.83 -3.24 -2.95
N PHE A 186 16.00 -3.10 -4.27
CA PHE A 186 17.33 -2.92 -4.88
C PHE A 186 18.02 -1.63 -4.42
N ARG A 187 17.27 -0.54 -4.23
CA ARG A 187 17.80 0.74 -3.71
C ARG A 187 18.34 0.60 -2.29
N VAL A 188 17.64 -0.16 -1.44
CA VAL A 188 18.07 -0.45 -0.06
C VAL A 188 19.27 -1.41 -0.07
N LEU A 189 19.23 -2.46 -0.89
CA LEU A 189 20.36 -3.40 -1.08
C LEU A 189 21.62 -2.65 -1.51
N GLY A 190 21.56 -1.84 -2.57
CA GLY A 190 22.71 -1.07 -3.04
C GLY A 190 23.27 -0.15 -1.96
N SER A 191 22.42 0.39 -1.09
CA SER A 191 22.87 1.18 0.05
C SER A 191 23.60 0.36 1.12
N ALA A 192 23.14 -0.87 1.36
CA ALA A 192 23.75 -1.81 2.29
C ALA A 192 25.11 -2.29 1.79
N LEU A 193 25.23 -2.58 0.49
CA LEU A 193 26.50 -2.92 -0.15
C LEU A 193 27.52 -1.77 -0.10
N LEU A 194 27.04 -0.53 -0.08
CA LEU A 194 27.86 0.67 0.16
C LEU A 194 28.07 0.98 1.65
N PHE A 195 27.74 0.06 2.55
CA PHE A 195 27.92 0.17 4.02
C PHE A 195 27.40 1.48 4.64
N GLN A 196 26.31 2.03 4.08
CA GLN A 196 25.71 3.23 4.63
C GLN A 196 25.11 2.94 6.02
N LYS A 197 25.24 3.88 6.95
CA LYS A 197 24.83 3.66 8.35
C LYS A 197 23.34 3.25 8.44
N GLY A 198 23.05 2.18 9.17
CA GLY A 198 21.70 1.68 9.44
C GLY A 198 21.02 0.93 8.29
N THR A 199 21.65 0.78 7.12
CA THR A 199 20.98 0.20 5.94
C THR A 199 20.93 -1.32 5.93
N TRP A 200 21.80 -1.99 6.69
CA TRP A 200 21.72 -3.45 6.86
C TRP A 200 20.47 -3.88 7.63
N ILE A 201 20.14 -3.17 8.72
CA ILE A 201 18.89 -3.40 9.46
C ILE A 201 17.70 -3.12 8.55
N LEU A 202 17.73 -2.00 7.82
CA LEU A 202 16.68 -1.64 6.87
C LEU A 202 16.51 -2.69 5.77
N LEU A 203 17.61 -3.26 5.27
CA LEU A 203 17.58 -4.34 4.27
C LEU A 203 16.88 -5.58 4.83
N VAL A 204 17.20 -6.00 6.05
CA VAL A 204 16.54 -7.16 6.69
C VAL A 204 15.04 -6.90 6.83
N VAL A 205 14.65 -5.77 7.42
CA VAL A 205 13.25 -5.41 7.64
C VAL A 205 12.48 -5.31 6.31
N TYR A 206 13.05 -4.62 5.32
CA TYR A 206 12.42 -4.47 4.02
C TYR A 206 12.36 -5.78 3.23
N THR A 207 13.33 -6.69 3.42
CA THR A 207 13.30 -8.03 2.82
C THR A 207 12.16 -8.87 3.38
N VAL A 208 11.92 -8.82 4.70
CA VAL A 208 10.77 -9.51 5.33
C VAL A 208 9.45 -8.95 4.77
N PHE A 209 9.32 -7.61 4.71
CA PHE A 209 8.17 -6.96 4.08
C PHE A 209 8.00 -7.42 2.62
N PHE A 210 9.05 -7.30 1.81
CA PHE A 210 9.01 -7.63 0.39
C PHE A 210 8.67 -9.11 0.14
N ARG A 211 9.18 -10.02 0.98
CA ARG A 211 8.84 -11.45 0.93
C ARG A 211 7.35 -11.69 1.21
N ALA A 212 6.79 -10.99 2.19
CA ALA A 212 5.36 -11.05 2.48
C ALA A 212 4.53 -10.50 1.30
N ARG A 213 4.97 -9.39 0.71
CA ARG A 213 4.36 -8.80 -0.49
C ARG A 213 4.38 -9.77 -1.68
N TYR A 214 5.50 -10.44 -1.94
CA TYR A 214 5.58 -11.48 -2.97
C TYR A 214 4.60 -12.63 -2.71
N ALA A 215 4.42 -13.04 -1.45
CA ALA A 215 3.48 -14.11 -1.10
C ALA A 215 1.99 -13.72 -1.26
N GLN A 216 1.67 -12.42 -1.17
CA GLN A 216 0.31 -11.90 -1.11
C GLN A 216 -0.16 -11.20 -2.38
N SER A 217 0.76 -10.74 -3.24
CA SER A 217 0.45 -9.91 -4.41
C SER A 217 0.82 -10.59 -5.72
N THR A 218 -0.19 -10.87 -6.53
CA THR A 218 -0.02 -11.36 -7.91
C THR A 218 0.72 -10.36 -8.79
N PHE A 219 0.58 -9.05 -8.54
CA PHE A 219 1.31 -8.00 -9.25
C PHE A 219 2.82 -8.07 -8.99
N VAL A 220 3.24 -8.29 -7.73
CA VAL A 220 4.66 -8.46 -7.36
C VAL A 220 5.21 -9.75 -7.97
N GLN A 221 4.45 -10.85 -7.90
CA GLN A 221 4.83 -12.11 -8.55
C GLN A 221 5.01 -11.94 -10.06
N GLY A 222 4.04 -11.30 -10.73
CA GLY A 222 4.10 -11.03 -12.16
C GLY A 222 5.29 -10.15 -12.54
N ALA A 223 5.55 -9.07 -11.79
CA ALA A 223 6.67 -8.18 -12.04
C ALA A 223 8.03 -8.89 -11.85
N ILE A 224 8.18 -9.73 -10.83
CA ILE A 224 9.39 -10.55 -10.63
C ILE A 224 9.57 -11.57 -11.76
N THR A 225 8.49 -12.24 -12.19
CA THR A 225 8.53 -13.18 -13.32
C THR A 225 8.97 -12.49 -14.61
N GLN A 226 8.39 -11.32 -14.92
CA GLN A 226 8.77 -10.55 -16.10
C GLN A 226 10.22 -10.06 -16.03
N LEU A 227 10.66 -9.58 -14.86
CA LEU A 227 12.05 -9.15 -14.66
C LEU A 227 13.02 -10.32 -14.87
N THR A 228 12.72 -11.48 -14.27
CA THR A 228 13.53 -12.69 -14.40
C THR A 228 13.61 -13.14 -15.86
N ALA A 229 12.48 -13.15 -16.57
CA ALA A 229 12.42 -13.53 -17.98
C ALA A 229 13.24 -12.59 -18.88
N ARG A 230 13.24 -11.28 -18.59
CA ARG A 230 14.06 -10.31 -19.32
C ARG A 230 15.55 -10.54 -19.10
N VAL A 231 15.97 -10.81 -17.85
CA VAL A 231 17.37 -11.13 -17.54
C VAL A 231 17.78 -12.46 -18.20
N ASP A 232 16.92 -13.48 -18.13
CA ASP A 232 17.15 -14.76 -18.80
C ASP A 232 17.33 -14.59 -20.32
N ALA A 233 16.46 -13.81 -20.97
CA ALA A 233 16.57 -13.53 -22.40
C ALA A 233 17.86 -12.77 -22.75
N GLN A 234 18.27 -11.81 -21.92
CA GLN A 234 19.50 -11.05 -22.15
C GLN A 234 20.76 -11.92 -21.99
N LEU A 235 20.77 -12.83 -21.00
CA LEU A 235 21.88 -13.74 -20.74
C LEU A 235 21.91 -14.95 -21.68
N ALA A 236 20.82 -15.25 -22.38
CA ALA A 236 20.75 -16.31 -23.40
C ALA A 236 21.54 -15.97 -24.68
N ASN A 237 21.90 -14.70 -24.89
CA ASN A 237 22.73 -14.28 -26.02
C ASN A 237 24.08 -15.00 -25.99
N GLN A 238 24.50 -15.55 -27.13
CA GLN A 238 25.75 -16.32 -27.27
C GLN A 238 27.00 -15.49 -26.93
N SER A 239 26.94 -14.16 -27.08
CA SER A 239 27.98 -13.22 -26.70
C SER A 239 28.15 -13.04 -25.18
N THR A 240 27.24 -13.60 -24.36
CA THR A 240 27.29 -13.50 -22.90
C THR A 240 28.31 -14.48 -22.32
N PRO A 241 29.29 -14.01 -21.51
CA PRO A 241 30.28 -14.86 -20.86
C PRO A 241 29.63 -16.01 -20.07
N PRO A 242 30.13 -17.26 -20.16
CA PRO A 242 29.59 -18.39 -19.41
C PRO A 242 29.51 -18.16 -17.89
N ALA A 243 30.49 -17.44 -17.34
CA ALA A 243 30.52 -17.07 -15.92
C ALA A 243 29.29 -16.24 -15.51
N ALA A 244 28.81 -15.32 -16.35
CA ALA A 244 27.62 -14.52 -16.05
C ALA A 244 26.34 -15.37 -16.03
N ARG A 245 26.22 -16.34 -16.95
CA ARG A 245 25.12 -17.31 -16.98
C ARG A 245 25.14 -18.22 -15.74
N GLN A 246 26.31 -18.71 -15.35
CA GLN A 246 26.48 -19.53 -14.15
C GLN A 246 26.16 -18.74 -12.88
N ALA A 247 26.69 -17.52 -12.75
CA ALA A 247 26.41 -16.65 -11.61
C ALA A 247 24.91 -16.37 -11.45
N TRP A 248 24.21 -16.10 -12.56
CA TRP A 248 22.76 -15.91 -12.55
C TRP A 248 22.00 -17.19 -12.16
N GLY A 249 22.41 -18.36 -12.67
CA GLY A 249 21.86 -19.65 -12.25
C GLY A 249 22.02 -19.89 -10.74
N THR A 250 23.23 -19.67 -10.21
CA THR A 250 23.51 -19.76 -8.77
C THR A 250 22.64 -18.80 -7.96
N PHE A 251 22.53 -17.54 -8.40
CA PHE A 251 21.69 -16.53 -7.76
C PHE A 251 20.22 -16.95 -7.70
N LYS A 252 19.65 -17.44 -8.82
CA LYS A 252 18.27 -17.96 -8.86
C LYS A 252 18.07 -19.11 -7.87
N ASN A 253 19.04 -20.03 -7.79
CA ASN A 253 18.99 -21.16 -6.86
C ASN A 253 19.02 -20.71 -5.40
N VAL A 254 19.89 -19.76 -5.04
CA VAL A 254 19.97 -19.20 -3.68
C VAL A 254 18.66 -18.51 -3.30
N ILE A 255 18.10 -17.68 -4.19
CA ILE A 255 16.81 -17.02 -3.94
C ILE A 255 15.71 -18.05 -3.72
N ARG A 256 15.66 -19.10 -4.56
CA ARG A 256 14.65 -20.16 -4.43
C ARG A 256 14.77 -20.87 -3.08
N GLN A 257 15.98 -21.27 -2.69
CA GLN A 257 16.23 -21.90 -1.38
C GLN A 257 15.85 -20.97 -0.22
N ALA A 258 16.24 -19.70 -0.28
CA ALA A 258 15.87 -18.71 0.73
C ALA A 258 14.35 -18.50 0.80
N SER A 259 13.67 -18.47 -0.35
CA SER A 259 12.21 -18.35 -0.43
C SER A 259 11.51 -19.58 0.19
N ASP A 260 12.01 -20.78 -0.08
CA ASP A 260 11.48 -22.04 0.45
C ASP A 260 11.71 -22.16 1.97
N ALA A 261 12.88 -21.73 2.46
CA ALA A 261 13.22 -21.72 3.88
C ALA A 261 12.42 -20.70 4.70
N THR A 262 11.98 -19.61 4.06
CA THR A 262 11.22 -18.53 4.70
C THR A 262 9.70 -18.64 4.51
N ASP A 263 9.21 -19.74 3.94
CA ASP A 263 7.78 -19.96 3.75
C ASP A 263 7.08 -20.33 5.06
N ILE A 264 6.60 -19.30 5.76
CA ILE A 264 5.86 -19.43 7.03
C ILE A 264 4.60 -20.29 6.88
N ARG A 265 4.03 -20.46 5.67
CA ARG A 265 2.87 -21.34 5.43
C ARG A 265 3.17 -22.81 5.70
N ARG A 266 4.44 -23.22 5.67
CA ARG A 266 4.87 -24.57 6.06
C ARG A 266 4.87 -24.79 7.58
N TYR A 267 4.95 -23.71 8.35
CA TYR A 267 5.08 -23.74 9.81
C TYR A 267 3.79 -23.31 10.52
N VAL A 268 2.90 -22.58 9.83
CA VAL A 268 1.55 -22.24 10.29
C VAL A 268 0.59 -23.13 9.52
N GLY A 269 0.12 -24.20 10.16
CA GLY A 269 -0.78 -25.20 9.56
C GLY A 269 -1.87 -24.54 8.69
N ALA A 270 -2.07 -25.08 7.50
CA ALA A 270 -2.93 -24.52 6.46
C ALA A 270 -4.32 -24.16 7.00
N GLN A 271 -4.56 -22.88 7.27
CA GLN A 271 -5.92 -22.37 7.41
C GLN A 271 -6.53 -22.28 6.00
N PRO A 272 -7.71 -22.88 5.76
CA PRO A 272 -8.36 -22.81 4.47
C PRO A 272 -8.75 -21.36 4.14
N GLY A 273 -8.23 -20.85 3.03
CA GLY A 273 -8.87 -19.82 2.20
C GLY A 273 -9.36 -18.57 2.92
N ALA A 274 -8.45 -17.69 3.36
CA ALA A 274 -8.77 -16.27 3.33
C ALA A 274 -8.65 -15.80 1.88
N ALA A 275 -9.76 -15.87 1.14
CA ALA A 275 -9.88 -15.23 -0.17
C ALA A 275 -9.31 -13.81 -0.09
N PRO A 276 -8.59 -13.32 -1.12
CA PRO A 276 -8.07 -11.96 -1.12
C PRO A 276 -9.26 -11.02 -0.90
N LYS A 277 -9.34 -10.44 0.30
CA LYS A 277 -10.26 -9.34 0.53
C LYS A 277 -9.78 -8.27 -0.41
N LYS A 278 -10.58 -7.98 -1.44
CA LYS A 278 -10.37 -6.82 -2.30
C LYS A 278 -10.08 -5.64 -1.37
N ALA A 279 -8.86 -5.13 -1.44
CA ALA A 279 -8.52 -3.85 -0.85
C ALA A 279 -9.58 -2.86 -1.34
N GLN A 280 -10.36 -2.33 -0.40
CA GLN A 280 -11.27 -1.21 -0.67
C GLN A 280 -10.50 0.09 -0.54
#